data_AF-A0A2C6L5I9-F1
#
_entry.id   AF-A0A2C6L5I9-F1
#
_cell.length_a   1.000
_cell.length_b   1.000
_cell.length_c   1.000
_cell.angle_alpha   90.00
_cell.angle_beta   90.00
_cell.angle_gamma   90.00
#
_symmetry.space_group_name_H-M   'P 1'
#
loop_
_entity.id
_entity.type
_entity.pdbx_description
1 polymer ?
#
loop_
_entity_poly.entity_id
_entity_poly.type
_entity_poly.pdbx_seq_one_letter_code
_entity_poly.pdbx_strand_id
1 'polypeptide(L)'
;MALVYAVVKWKHFIGTRSVTIETDHATLSRMLTQKKVTTRLGYWLDKLADFNFRVVYKSRKQNLVADALSRRPDYMEKVMLLAERQQEEDKSGEAPKDPRRLEWEKAYKECENLRQMVKTCEELEIDEGTGVHISLTEEGKEYHWIEGLLWVKLRKGWRLYVPTVDKRKDISQGFHDDPLAGHPRIKKTTLDTKRIFWWPEMRAEIERYVKACPACAQGRNAYAKYGLQQTLPIPNFRWEVINVDLIMGLPKGKDGYDAIVTVVCQLTKMAHFILVNQATGAEELGRVLVREVIRLQGVPLAIISDRDSRFTSEMWRSMLPPAYYNENVHSLPPSNGWLG
;
A
#
# COMPACT_ATOMS: atom_id res chain seq x y z
N MET A 1 -2.41 -32.50 -2.18
CA MET A 1 -3.20 -31.34 -1.71
C MET A 1 -2.45 -30.56 -0.64
N ALA A 2 -1.98 -31.18 0.45
CA ALA A 2 -1.28 -30.47 1.53
C ALA A 2 -0.05 -29.65 1.09
N LEU A 3 0.80 -30.19 0.19
CA LEU A 3 1.97 -29.47 -0.33
C LEU A 3 1.59 -28.20 -1.09
N VAL A 4 0.62 -28.31 -2.00
CA VAL A 4 0.12 -27.15 -2.76
C VAL A 4 -0.43 -26.09 -1.81
N TYR A 5 -1.26 -26.50 -0.85
CA TYR A 5 -1.83 -25.58 0.12
C TYR A 5 -0.75 -24.87 0.94
N ALA A 6 0.28 -25.60 1.39
CA ALA A 6 1.40 -25.01 2.11
C ALA A 6 2.15 -23.99 1.26
N VAL A 7 2.55 -24.34 0.03
CA VAL A 7 3.32 -23.42 -0.84
C VAL A 7 2.52 -22.17 -1.19
N VAL A 8 1.22 -22.32 -1.49
CA VAL A 8 0.33 -21.19 -1.78
C VAL A 8 0.13 -20.31 -0.54
N LYS A 9 -0.11 -20.90 0.63
CA LYS A 9 -0.31 -20.17 1.89
C LYS A 9 0.91 -19.33 2.27
N TRP A 10 2.11 -19.88 2.10
CA TRP A 10 3.37 -19.24 2.46
C TRP A 10 4.03 -18.50 1.27
N LYS A 11 3.29 -18.25 0.18
CA LYS A 11 3.82 -17.64 -1.07
C LYS A 11 4.62 -16.37 -0.84
N HIS A 12 4.14 -15.50 0.05
CA HIS A 12 4.75 -14.21 0.36
C HIS A 12 6.11 -14.32 1.08
N PHE A 13 6.34 -15.41 1.82
CA PHE A 13 7.64 -15.69 2.46
C PHE A 13 8.60 -16.44 1.53
N ILE A 14 8.08 -17.30 0.65
CA ILE A 14 8.88 -18.10 -0.29
C ILE A 14 9.41 -17.21 -1.43
N GLY A 15 8.55 -16.39 -2.03
CA GLY A 15 8.94 -15.49 -3.13
C GLY A 15 9.68 -16.23 -4.24
N THR A 16 10.85 -15.71 -4.64
CA THR A 16 11.74 -16.31 -5.65
C THR A 16 12.85 -17.19 -5.05
N ARG A 17 12.88 -17.37 -3.74
CA ARG A 17 13.95 -18.13 -3.05
C ARG A 17 13.80 -19.62 -3.29
N SER A 18 14.91 -20.33 -3.37
CA SER A 18 14.92 -21.80 -3.42
C SER A 18 14.57 -22.38 -2.06
N VAL A 19 13.46 -23.10 -1.93
CA VAL A 19 13.01 -23.68 -0.66
C VAL A 19 13.06 -25.21 -0.68
N THR A 20 13.43 -25.82 0.44
CA THR A 20 13.36 -27.29 0.61
C THR A 20 12.08 -27.65 1.36
N ILE A 21 11.24 -28.48 0.76
CA ILE A 21 10.03 -29.01 1.37
C ILE A 21 10.34 -30.43 1.84
N GLU A 22 10.27 -30.65 3.14
CA GLU A 22 10.50 -31.96 3.74
C GLU A 22 9.15 -32.62 4.04
N THR A 23 8.94 -33.85 3.55
CA THR A 23 7.67 -34.56 3.69
C THR A 23 7.89 -36.01 4.08
N ASP A 24 7.00 -36.54 4.92
CA ASP A 24 6.92 -37.95 5.26
C ASP A 24 6.13 -38.78 4.23
N HIS A 25 5.73 -38.18 3.10
CA HIS A 25 5.01 -38.85 2.03
C HIS A 25 5.88 -39.03 0.78
N ALA A 26 6.47 -40.23 0.62
CA ALA A 26 7.45 -40.54 -0.41
C ALA A 26 7.00 -40.22 -1.84
N THR A 27 5.71 -40.40 -2.17
CA THR A 27 5.18 -40.12 -3.51
C THR A 27 5.29 -38.64 -3.91
N LEU A 28 5.26 -37.71 -2.93
CA LEU A 28 5.37 -36.28 -3.20
C LEU A 28 6.77 -35.88 -3.65
N SER A 29 7.81 -36.62 -3.25
CA SER A 29 9.19 -36.39 -3.71
C SER A 29 9.35 -36.59 -5.23
N ARG A 30 8.51 -37.44 -5.81
CA ARG A 30 8.57 -37.81 -7.25
C ARG A 30 7.59 -37.00 -8.12
N MET A 31 6.73 -36.20 -7.50
CA MET A 31 5.64 -35.47 -8.16
C MET A 31 6.13 -34.57 -9.31
N LEU A 32 7.27 -33.89 -9.14
CA LEU A 32 7.85 -33.01 -10.16
C LEU A 32 8.54 -33.77 -11.30
N THR A 33 8.79 -35.07 -11.13
CA THR A 33 9.55 -35.91 -12.09
C THR A 33 8.68 -36.92 -12.84
N GLN A 34 7.37 -36.92 -12.60
CA GLN A 34 6.45 -37.87 -13.23
C GLN A 34 6.25 -37.54 -14.72
N LYS A 35 6.48 -38.53 -15.60
CA LYS A 35 6.29 -38.38 -17.06
C LYS A 35 4.83 -38.35 -17.50
N LYS A 36 3.93 -38.98 -16.74
CA LYS A 36 2.48 -38.99 -16.99
C LYS A 36 1.79 -38.32 -15.82
N VAL A 37 1.06 -37.24 -16.10
CA VAL A 37 0.42 -36.40 -15.11
C VAL A 37 -1.08 -36.41 -15.36
N THR A 38 -1.88 -36.64 -14.32
CA THR A 38 -3.36 -36.55 -14.41
C THR A 38 -3.79 -35.09 -14.54
N THR A 39 -4.94 -34.81 -15.15
CA THR A 39 -5.44 -33.42 -15.35
C THR A 39 -5.45 -32.62 -14.05
N ARG A 40 -5.89 -33.24 -12.95
CA ARG A 40 -5.89 -32.65 -11.61
C ARG A 40 -4.47 -32.34 -11.11
N LEU A 41 -3.50 -33.24 -11.33
CA LEU A 41 -2.12 -33.00 -10.93
C LEU A 41 -1.46 -31.93 -11.81
N GLY A 42 -1.78 -31.88 -13.11
CA GLY A 42 -1.30 -30.87 -14.05
C GLY A 42 -1.73 -29.46 -13.65
N TYR A 43 -3.00 -29.28 -13.28
CA TYR A 43 -3.50 -28.03 -12.73
C TYR A 43 -2.70 -27.56 -11.49
N TRP A 44 -2.34 -28.50 -10.61
CA TRP A 44 -1.56 -28.15 -9.42
C TRP A 44 -0.09 -27.89 -9.71
N LEU A 45 0.51 -28.58 -10.69
CA LEU A 45 1.88 -28.31 -11.13
C LEU A 45 1.99 -26.92 -11.77
N ASP A 46 1.00 -26.50 -12.56
CA ASP A 46 0.90 -25.14 -13.12
C ASP A 46 0.90 -24.08 -12.01
N LYS A 47 0.11 -24.30 -10.95
CA LYS A 47 0.11 -23.43 -9.76
C LYS A 47 1.44 -23.39 -9.00
N LEU A 48 2.24 -24.44 -9.11
CA LEU A 48 3.52 -24.57 -8.43
C LEU A 48 4.70 -24.11 -9.30
N ALA A 49 4.50 -23.89 -10.60
CA ALA A 49 5.54 -23.51 -11.55
C ALA A 49 6.21 -22.16 -11.21
N ASP A 50 5.48 -21.26 -10.56
CA ASP A 50 5.97 -19.96 -10.09
C ASP A 50 7.01 -20.06 -8.96
N PHE A 51 7.20 -21.25 -8.36
CA PHE A 51 8.00 -21.43 -7.15
C PHE A 51 9.24 -22.28 -7.41
N ASN A 52 10.37 -21.83 -6.86
CA ASN A 52 11.60 -22.61 -6.87
C ASN A 52 11.70 -23.46 -5.60
N PHE A 53 11.32 -24.74 -5.66
CA PHE A 53 11.40 -25.64 -4.51
C PHE A 53 11.85 -27.05 -4.89
N ARG A 54 12.45 -27.74 -3.92
CA ARG A 54 12.78 -29.17 -3.99
C ARG A 54 12.03 -29.94 -2.91
N VAL A 55 11.49 -31.10 -3.26
CA VAL A 55 10.76 -31.95 -2.31
C VAL A 55 11.66 -33.10 -1.89
N VAL A 56 11.97 -33.17 -0.59
CA VAL A 56 12.82 -34.21 -0.01
C VAL A 56 11.96 -35.09 0.89
N TYR A 57 11.99 -36.40 0.65
CA TYR A 57 11.36 -37.35 1.54
C TYR A 57 12.19 -37.50 2.82
N LYS A 58 11.56 -37.35 3.98
CA LYS A 58 12.14 -37.68 5.29
C LYS A 58 11.26 -38.72 5.98
N SER A 59 11.87 -39.82 6.40
CA SER A 59 11.14 -40.86 7.13
C SER A 59 10.54 -40.30 8.43
N ARG A 60 9.37 -40.81 8.84
CA ARG A 60 8.65 -40.33 10.03
C ARG A 60 9.53 -40.29 11.30
N LYS A 61 10.45 -41.26 11.46
CA LYS A 61 11.40 -41.33 12.59
C LYS A 61 12.38 -40.15 12.66
N GLN A 62 12.64 -39.48 11.53
CA GLN A 62 13.55 -38.34 11.42
C GLN A 62 12.82 -36.99 11.34
N ASN A 63 11.48 -37.00 11.24
CA ASN A 63 10.64 -35.81 11.14
C ASN A 63 9.93 -35.49 12.48
N LEU A 64 10.66 -35.66 13.58
CA LEU A 64 10.13 -35.57 14.95
C LEU A 64 9.52 -34.19 15.27
N VAL A 65 10.04 -33.11 14.68
CA VAL A 65 9.53 -31.74 14.92
C VAL A 65 8.15 -31.53 14.30
N ALA A 66 7.95 -31.99 13.05
CA ALA A 66 6.64 -31.90 12.40
C ALA A 66 5.61 -32.84 13.05
N ASP A 67 6.05 -34.03 13.49
CA ASP A 67 5.21 -34.99 14.23
C ASP A 67 4.85 -34.47 15.64
N ALA A 68 5.76 -33.79 16.34
CA ALA A 68 5.46 -33.16 17.63
C ALA A 68 4.48 -31.98 17.49
N LEU A 69 4.61 -31.17 16.44
CA LEU A 69 3.70 -30.07 16.16
C LEU A 69 2.30 -30.53 15.73
N SER A 70 2.18 -31.68 15.06
CA SER A 70 0.87 -32.27 14.70
C SER A 70 0.18 -32.98 15.87
N ARG A 71 0.93 -33.31 16.92
CA ARG A 71 0.45 -34.02 18.14
C ARG A 71 0.35 -33.13 19.37
N ARG A 72 0.37 -31.80 19.20
CA ARG A 72 0.22 -30.88 20.32
C ARG A 72 -1.17 -31.07 20.96
N PRO A 73 -1.30 -31.28 22.28
CA PRO A 73 -2.57 -31.66 22.92
C PRO A 73 -3.72 -30.67 22.65
N ASP A 74 -3.41 -29.38 22.63
CA ASP A 74 -4.30 -28.25 22.29
C ASP A 74 -4.79 -28.26 20.83
N TYR A 75 -3.98 -28.86 19.93
CA TYR A 75 -4.35 -29.07 18.53
C TYR A 75 -5.08 -30.41 18.32
N MET A 76 -4.68 -31.47 19.02
CA MET A 76 -5.34 -32.77 18.99
C MET A 76 -6.74 -32.71 19.58
N GLU A 77 -6.98 -31.94 20.64
CA GLU A 77 -8.32 -31.72 21.20
C GLU A 77 -9.23 -31.04 20.17
N LYS A 78 -8.73 -30.02 19.45
CA LYS A 78 -9.46 -29.39 18.34
C LYS A 78 -9.67 -30.33 17.16
N VAL A 79 -8.69 -31.16 16.81
CA VAL A 79 -8.79 -32.13 15.71
C VAL A 79 -9.69 -33.30 16.07
N MET A 80 -9.70 -33.75 17.32
CA MET A 80 -10.64 -34.75 17.84
C MET A 80 -12.06 -34.19 17.92
N LEU A 81 -12.26 -32.95 18.39
CA LEU A 81 -13.55 -32.25 18.31
C LEU A 81 -14.04 -31.98 16.88
N LEU A 82 -13.14 -32.01 15.89
CA LEU A 82 -13.49 -31.93 14.47
C LEU A 82 -13.76 -33.33 13.89
N ALA A 83 -13.02 -34.35 14.33
CA ALA A 83 -13.19 -35.74 13.89
C ALA A 83 -14.42 -36.42 14.53
N GLU A 84 -14.74 -36.11 15.79
CA GLU A 84 -15.98 -36.51 16.48
C GLU A 84 -17.18 -35.86 15.81
N ARG A 85 -17.05 -34.58 15.39
CA ARG A 85 -18.02 -33.93 14.49
C ARG A 85 -18.19 -34.74 13.20
N GLN A 86 -17.10 -35.06 12.51
CA GLN A 86 -17.17 -35.85 11.26
C GLN A 86 -17.76 -37.26 11.44
N GLN A 87 -17.57 -37.90 12.60
CA GLN A 87 -18.17 -39.21 12.89
C GLN A 87 -19.67 -39.13 13.25
N GLU A 88 -20.15 -38.00 13.77
CA GLU A 88 -21.58 -37.72 13.87
C GLU A 88 -22.19 -37.39 12.50
N GLU A 89 -21.45 -36.69 11.63
CA GLU A 89 -21.83 -36.35 10.24
C GLU A 89 -22.02 -37.59 9.34
N ASP A 90 -21.18 -38.62 9.47
CA ASP A 90 -21.28 -39.86 8.71
C ASP A 90 -22.46 -40.75 9.15
N LYS A 91 -23.06 -40.52 10.33
CA LYS A 91 -24.18 -41.31 10.85
C LYS A 91 -25.57 -40.75 10.50
N SER A 92 -25.66 -39.47 10.12
CA SER A 92 -26.95 -38.80 9.83
C SER A 92 -27.27 -38.65 8.34
N GLY A 93 -26.37 -38.99 7.41
CA GLY A 93 -26.62 -38.92 5.96
C GLY A 93 -26.80 -37.52 5.38
N GLU A 94 -26.90 -36.48 6.21
CA GLU A 94 -26.93 -35.08 5.81
C GLU A 94 -25.75 -34.33 6.44
N ALA A 95 -24.88 -33.78 5.58
CA ALA A 95 -23.74 -32.97 6.01
C ALA A 95 -24.22 -31.68 6.71
N PRO A 96 -23.66 -31.30 7.88
CA PRO A 96 -23.96 -30.04 8.53
C PRO A 96 -23.59 -28.89 7.60
N LYS A 97 -24.60 -28.09 7.25
CA LYS A 97 -24.38 -26.87 6.48
C LYS A 97 -23.52 -25.91 7.31
N ASP A 98 -22.38 -25.47 6.79
CA ASP A 98 -21.51 -24.45 7.41
C ASP A 98 -22.39 -23.28 7.90
N PRO A 99 -22.34 -22.89 9.19
CA PRO A 99 -23.17 -21.82 9.73
C PRO A 99 -23.08 -20.52 8.91
N ARG A 100 -21.89 -20.22 8.36
CA ARG A 100 -21.68 -19.05 7.49
C ARG A 100 -22.43 -19.21 6.17
N ARG A 101 -22.51 -20.43 5.63
CA ARG A 101 -23.28 -20.71 4.41
C ARG A 101 -24.78 -20.56 4.67
N LEU A 102 -25.27 -20.99 5.84
CA LEU A 102 -26.65 -20.78 6.23
C LEU A 102 -27.01 -19.29 6.37
N GLU A 103 -26.09 -18.46 6.88
CA GLU A 103 -26.26 -17.01 6.90
C GLU A 103 -26.36 -16.40 5.50
N TRP A 104 -25.53 -16.86 4.55
CA TRP A 104 -25.59 -16.38 3.17
C TRP A 104 -26.90 -16.80 2.48
N GLU A 105 -27.32 -18.06 2.68
CA GLU A 105 -28.59 -18.56 2.16
C GLU A 105 -29.78 -17.72 2.66
N LYS A 106 -29.81 -17.40 3.96
CA LYS A 106 -30.80 -16.48 4.54
C LYS A 106 -30.72 -15.09 3.91
N ALA A 107 -29.52 -14.52 3.78
CA ALA A 107 -29.32 -13.19 3.19
C ALA A 107 -29.81 -13.11 1.73
N TYR A 108 -29.70 -14.19 0.94
CA TYR A 108 -30.28 -14.25 -0.40
C TYR A 108 -31.82 -14.24 -0.36
N LYS A 109 -32.43 -15.02 0.55
CA LYS A 109 -33.89 -15.14 0.68
C LYS A 109 -34.56 -13.87 1.21
N GLU A 110 -33.85 -13.13 2.06
CA GLU A 110 -34.31 -11.84 2.62
C GLU A 110 -34.10 -10.66 1.67
N CYS A 111 -33.22 -10.79 0.66
CA CYS A 111 -32.95 -9.72 -0.29
C CYS A 111 -34.08 -9.60 -1.31
N GLU A 112 -34.88 -8.53 -1.24
CA GLU A 112 -36.02 -8.29 -2.14
C GLU A 112 -35.67 -8.44 -3.62
N ASN A 113 -34.53 -7.87 -4.04
CA ASN A 113 -34.09 -7.90 -5.44
C ASN A 113 -33.65 -9.28 -5.94
N LEU A 114 -33.35 -10.21 -5.04
CA LEU A 114 -32.85 -11.55 -5.38
C LEU A 114 -33.83 -12.66 -5.02
N ARG A 115 -34.82 -12.37 -4.16
CA ARG A 115 -35.76 -13.36 -3.64
C ARG A 115 -36.47 -14.13 -4.76
N GLN A 116 -36.95 -13.42 -5.79
CA GLN A 116 -37.61 -14.06 -6.92
C GLN A 116 -36.63 -14.90 -7.76
N MET A 117 -35.44 -14.37 -8.04
CA MET A 117 -34.40 -15.10 -8.78
C MET A 117 -33.95 -16.36 -8.03
N VAL A 118 -33.76 -16.28 -6.71
CA VAL A 118 -33.36 -17.41 -5.87
C VAL A 118 -34.46 -18.47 -5.89
N LYS A 119 -35.72 -18.07 -5.71
CA LYS A 119 -36.86 -19.00 -5.79
C LYS A 119 -36.92 -19.71 -7.14
N THR A 120 -36.81 -18.95 -8.24
CA THR A 120 -36.77 -19.54 -9.59
C THR A 120 -35.59 -20.51 -9.74
N CYS A 121 -34.39 -20.14 -9.32
CA CYS A 121 -33.23 -21.03 -9.40
C CYS A 121 -33.29 -22.23 -8.45
N GLU A 122 -34.04 -22.17 -7.34
CA GLU A 122 -34.30 -23.29 -6.43
C GLU A 122 -35.32 -24.28 -7.03
N GLU A 123 -36.33 -23.79 -7.74
CA GLU A 123 -37.36 -24.61 -8.40
C GLU A 123 -36.83 -25.27 -9.70
N LEU A 124 -35.78 -24.70 -10.29
CA LEU A 124 -35.06 -25.30 -11.40
C LEU A 124 -34.15 -26.42 -10.85
N GLU A 125 -34.65 -27.65 -10.83
CA GLU A 125 -33.93 -28.83 -10.33
C GLU A 125 -32.64 -29.12 -11.12
N ILE A 126 -31.74 -29.89 -10.51
CA ILE A 126 -30.55 -30.42 -11.20
C ILE A 126 -31.05 -31.45 -12.23
N ASP A 127 -30.70 -31.31 -13.50
CA ASP A 127 -30.96 -32.38 -14.47
C ASP A 127 -30.10 -33.60 -14.10
N GLU A 128 -30.71 -34.56 -13.40
CA GLU A 128 -30.09 -35.80 -12.94
C GLU A 128 -29.51 -36.62 -14.12
N GLY A 129 -29.96 -36.39 -15.35
CA GLY A 129 -29.49 -37.08 -16.55
C GLY A 129 -28.19 -36.56 -17.15
N THR A 130 -27.84 -35.28 -16.93
CA THR A 130 -26.67 -34.65 -17.57
C THR A 130 -25.65 -34.06 -16.58
N GLY A 131 -26.01 -33.90 -15.31
CA GLY A 131 -25.16 -33.26 -14.31
C GLY A 131 -24.95 -31.76 -14.57
N VAL A 132 -25.79 -31.15 -15.40
CA VAL A 132 -25.75 -29.72 -15.73
C VAL A 132 -26.74 -28.97 -14.85
N HIS A 133 -26.27 -27.98 -14.10
CA HIS A 133 -27.13 -27.06 -13.35
C HIS A 133 -28.01 -26.26 -14.32
N ILE A 134 -29.33 -26.25 -14.09
CA ILE A 134 -30.22 -25.39 -14.87
C ILE A 134 -29.91 -23.93 -14.53
N SER A 135 -29.69 -23.13 -15.57
CA SER A 135 -29.29 -21.74 -15.44
C SER A 135 -30.44 -20.79 -15.72
N LEU A 136 -30.69 -19.84 -14.81
CA LEU A 136 -31.53 -18.69 -15.13
C LEU A 136 -30.74 -17.72 -16.02
N THR A 137 -31.34 -17.29 -17.13
CA THR A 137 -30.76 -16.22 -17.95
C THR A 137 -31.60 -14.97 -17.81
N GLU A 138 -31.04 -13.93 -17.19
CA GLU A 138 -31.72 -12.66 -16.94
C GLU A 138 -30.79 -11.49 -17.29
N GLU A 139 -31.29 -10.50 -18.03
CA GLU A 139 -30.50 -9.37 -18.56
C GLU A 139 -29.22 -9.79 -19.32
N GLY A 140 -29.25 -10.94 -19.99
CA GLY A 140 -28.08 -11.47 -20.72
C GLY A 140 -26.96 -12.03 -19.83
N LYS A 141 -27.24 -12.28 -18.54
CA LYS A 141 -26.33 -12.97 -17.60
C LYS A 141 -26.92 -14.32 -17.20
N GLU A 142 -26.05 -15.30 -17.04
CA GLU A 142 -26.40 -16.66 -16.61
C GLU A 142 -26.17 -16.77 -15.09
N TYR A 143 -27.16 -17.31 -14.37
CA TYR A 143 -27.14 -17.46 -12.91
C TYR A 143 -27.37 -18.90 -12.50
N HIS A 144 -26.59 -19.38 -11.53
CA HIS A 144 -26.70 -20.73 -10.96
C HIS A 144 -26.90 -20.66 -9.45
N TRP A 145 -27.81 -21.48 -8.93
CA TRP A 145 -27.95 -21.73 -7.50
C TRP A 145 -27.27 -23.04 -7.14
N ILE A 146 -26.18 -22.96 -6.39
CA ILE A 146 -25.35 -24.12 -6.05
C ILE A 146 -25.10 -24.11 -4.56
N GLU A 147 -25.59 -25.15 -3.87
CA GLU A 147 -25.36 -25.38 -2.44
C GLU A 147 -25.68 -24.14 -1.57
N GLY A 148 -26.81 -23.48 -1.82
CA GLY A 148 -27.26 -22.31 -1.05
C GLY A 148 -26.59 -20.98 -1.41
N LEU A 149 -25.85 -20.93 -2.53
CA LEU A 149 -25.13 -19.76 -3.01
C LEU A 149 -25.51 -19.42 -4.45
N LEU A 150 -25.69 -18.12 -4.73
CA LEU A 150 -26.00 -17.63 -6.06
C LEU A 150 -24.73 -17.21 -6.81
N TRP A 151 -24.51 -17.82 -7.97
CA TRP A 151 -23.38 -17.54 -8.86
C TRP A 151 -23.85 -16.83 -10.12
N VAL A 152 -23.02 -15.94 -10.66
CA VAL A 152 -23.27 -15.24 -11.92
C VAL A 152 -22.10 -15.45 -12.89
N LYS A 153 -22.41 -15.75 -14.15
CA LYS A 153 -21.44 -15.89 -15.22
C LYS A 153 -21.13 -14.54 -15.83
N LEU A 154 -19.87 -14.15 -15.75
CA LEU A 154 -19.35 -12.97 -16.42
C LEU A 154 -18.36 -13.40 -17.51
N ARG A 155 -17.94 -12.45 -18.36
CA ARG A 155 -16.94 -12.68 -19.42
C ARG A 155 -15.65 -13.35 -18.93
N LYS A 156 -15.29 -13.17 -17.65
CA LYS A 156 -14.06 -13.71 -17.02
C LYS A 156 -14.35 -14.88 -16.06
N GLY A 157 -15.45 -15.60 -16.27
CA GLY A 157 -15.89 -16.75 -15.49
C GLY A 157 -16.91 -16.41 -14.41
N TRP A 158 -17.16 -17.40 -13.55
CA TRP A 158 -18.16 -17.37 -12.48
C TRP A 158 -17.73 -16.51 -11.29
N ARG A 159 -18.67 -15.77 -10.71
CA ARG A 159 -18.48 -14.98 -9.50
C ARG A 159 -19.65 -15.20 -8.55
N LEU A 160 -19.38 -15.10 -7.25
CA LEU A 160 -20.41 -15.19 -6.23
C LEU A 160 -21.19 -13.87 -6.14
N TYR A 161 -22.51 -13.91 -6.28
CA TYR A 161 -23.37 -12.74 -6.16
C TYR A 161 -23.45 -12.31 -4.69
N VAL A 162 -23.20 -11.05 -4.34
CA VAL A 162 -23.33 -10.58 -2.95
C VAL A 162 -24.70 -9.91 -2.71
N PRO A 163 -25.57 -10.46 -1.83
CA PRO A 163 -26.98 -10.08 -1.78
C PRO A 163 -27.22 -8.72 -1.14
N THR A 164 -26.78 -8.53 0.10
CA THR A 164 -27.16 -7.40 0.96
C THR A 164 -26.04 -6.38 1.12
N VAL A 165 -26.41 -5.15 1.50
CA VAL A 165 -25.44 -4.07 1.77
C VAL A 165 -24.47 -4.45 2.88
N ASP A 166 -24.95 -5.15 3.92
CA ASP A 166 -24.11 -5.61 5.02
C ASP A 166 -23.05 -6.61 4.54
N LYS A 167 -23.43 -7.62 3.75
CA LYS A 167 -22.45 -8.56 3.18
C LYS A 167 -21.48 -7.86 2.22
N ARG A 168 -21.92 -6.87 1.44
CA ARG A 168 -21.03 -6.07 0.57
C ARG A 168 -20.03 -5.25 1.39
N LYS A 169 -20.46 -4.74 2.54
CA LYS A 169 -19.60 -4.04 3.51
C LYS A 169 -18.59 -5.00 4.13
N ASP A 170 -19.01 -6.18 4.60
CA ASP A 170 -18.12 -7.21 5.17
C ASP A 170 -17.03 -7.61 4.17
N ILE A 171 -17.41 -7.83 2.90
CA ILE A 171 -16.47 -8.13 1.83
C ILE A 171 -15.52 -6.95 1.60
N SER A 172 -16.05 -5.72 1.50
CA SER A 172 -15.21 -4.53 1.30
C SER A 172 -14.20 -4.33 2.44
N GLN A 173 -14.63 -4.58 3.68
CA GLN A 173 -13.80 -4.57 4.87
C GLN A 173 -12.70 -5.64 4.79
N GLY A 174 -13.05 -6.89 4.45
CA GLY A 174 -12.07 -7.99 4.36
C GLY A 174 -10.98 -7.76 3.29
N PHE A 175 -11.27 -7.05 2.21
CA PHE A 175 -10.26 -6.73 1.19
C PHE A 175 -9.49 -5.42 1.46
N HIS A 176 -10.02 -4.51 2.29
CA HIS A 176 -9.40 -3.22 2.55
C HIS A 176 -8.68 -3.15 3.90
N ASP A 177 -9.32 -3.61 4.96
CA ASP A 177 -8.89 -3.40 6.35
C ASP A 177 -8.10 -4.58 6.92
N ASP A 178 -7.97 -5.67 6.16
CA ASP A 178 -7.11 -6.79 6.56
C ASP A 178 -5.66 -6.30 6.74
N PRO A 179 -5.01 -6.57 7.88
CA PRO A 179 -3.65 -6.11 8.15
C PRO A 179 -2.63 -6.52 7.07
N LEU A 180 -2.87 -7.63 6.37
CA LEU A 180 -2.02 -8.12 5.27
C LEU A 180 -2.38 -7.48 3.92
N ALA A 181 -3.59 -6.93 3.77
CA ALA A 181 -3.98 -6.20 2.56
C ALA A 181 -3.34 -4.80 2.49
N GLY A 182 -3.11 -4.17 3.65
CA GLY A 182 -2.39 -2.90 3.77
C GLY A 182 -3.15 -1.70 3.21
N HIS A 183 -4.47 -1.61 3.46
CA HIS A 183 -5.33 -0.52 3.01
C HIS A 183 -5.15 -0.16 1.51
N PRO A 184 -5.37 -1.13 0.61
CA PRO A 184 -5.17 -0.92 -0.81
C PRO A 184 -6.07 0.22 -1.34
N ARG A 185 -5.54 0.97 -2.33
CA ARG A 185 -6.32 2.01 -3.03
C ARG A 185 -7.52 1.40 -3.75
N ILE A 186 -8.56 2.22 -3.98
CA ILE A 186 -9.83 1.87 -4.64
C ILE A 186 -9.66 0.92 -5.84
N LYS A 187 -8.72 1.22 -6.77
CA LYS A 187 -8.47 0.39 -7.95
C LYS A 187 -8.08 -1.05 -7.60
N LYS A 188 -7.18 -1.22 -6.62
CA LYS A 188 -6.66 -2.54 -6.21
C LYS A 188 -7.73 -3.31 -5.44
N THR A 189 -8.39 -2.68 -4.46
CA THR A 189 -9.52 -3.29 -3.73
C THR A 189 -10.59 -3.79 -4.69
N THR A 190 -10.98 -2.95 -5.66
CA THR A 190 -11.96 -3.33 -6.69
C THR A 190 -11.49 -4.53 -7.52
N LEU A 191 -10.22 -4.57 -7.93
CA LEU A 191 -9.69 -5.67 -8.74
C LEU A 191 -9.64 -6.99 -7.96
N ASP A 192 -9.23 -6.95 -6.69
CA ASP A 192 -9.10 -8.14 -5.85
C ASP A 192 -10.49 -8.69 -5.49
N THR A 193 -11.45 -7.84 -5.11
CA THR A 193 -12.83 -8.25 -4.84
C THR A 193 -13.52 -8.84 -6.08
N LYS A 194 -13.33 -8.22 -7.27
CA LYS A 194 -13.92 -8.68 -8.55
C LYS A 194 -13.43 -10.05 -9.02
N ARG A 195 -12.39 -10.62 -8.42
CA ARG A 195 -11.91 -11.98 -8.76
C ARG A 195 -12.85 -13.06 -8.27
N ILE A 196 -13.60 -12.77 -7.20
CA ILE A 196 -14.38 -13.77 -6.47
C ILE A 196 -15.86 -13.35 -6.42
N PHE A 197 -16.14 -12.08 -6.18
CA PHE A 197 -17.48 -11.58 -5.93
C PHE A 197 -18.03 -10.71 -7.07
N TRP A 198 -19.35 -10.58 -7.11
CA TRP A 198 -20.08 -9.68 -8.00
C TRP A 198 -21.32 -9.08 -7.32
N TRP A 199 -21.62 -7.79 -7.59
CA TRP A 199 -22.91 -7.17 -7.32
C TRP A 199 -23.08 -5.91 -8.20
N PRO A 200 -24.31 -5.39 -8.40
CA PRO A 200 -24.55 -4.14 -9.11
C PRO A 200 -23.80 -2.97 -8.46
N GLU A 201 -23.28 -2.04 -9.26
CA GLU A 201 -22.56 -0.86 -8.76
C GLU A 201 -21.37 -1.11 -7.82
N MET A 202 -20.80 -2.33 -7.81
CA MET A 202 -19.68 -2.72 -6.94
C MET A 202 -18.57 -1.69 -6.81
N ARG A 203 -18.15 -1.10 -7.94
CA ARG A 203 -17.06 -0.12 -7.93
C ARG A 203 -17.44 1.12 -7.11
N ALA A 204 -18.66 1.63 -7.27
CA ALA A 204 -19.12 2.82 -6.57
C ALA A 204 -19.27 2.56 -5.06
N GLU A 205 -19.75 1.38 -4.67
CA GLU A 205 -19.80 0.97 -3.26
C GLU A 205 -18.42 0.82 -2.63
N ILE A 206 -17.49 0.10 -3.29
CA ILE A 206 -16.10 -0.03 -2.80
C ILE A 206 -15.42 1.35 -2.72
N GLU A 207 -15.66 2.22 -3.70
CA GLU A 207 -15.13 3.58 -3.70
C GLU A 207 -15.65 4.40 -2.50
N ARG A 208 -16.94 4.32 -2.20
CA ARG A 208 -17.53 4.94 -1.01
C ARG A 208 -16.88 4.41 0.27
N TYR A 209 -16.72 3.09 0.39
CA TYR A 209 -16.09 2.45 1.54
C TYR A 209 -14.65 2.95 1.76
N VAL A 210 -13.80 2.84 0.74
CA VAL A 210 -12.38 3.21 0.84
C VAL A 210 -12.21 4.71 1.08
N LYS A 211 -13.07 5.58 0.51
CA LYS A 211 -13.02 7.02 0.76
C LYS A 211 -13.39 7.39 2.20
N ALA A 212 -14.27 6.62 2.84
CA ALA A 212 -14.70 6.80 4.22
C ALA A 212 -13.71 6.22 5.25
N CYS A 213 -12.68 5.48 4.81
CA CYS A 213 -11.69 4.87 5.70
C CYS A 213 -10.87 5.94 6.47
N PRO A 214 -10.94 5.97 7.82
CA PRO A 214 -10.21 6.95 8.63
C PRO A 214 -8.69 6.82 8.51
N ALA A 215 -8.16 5.58 8.48
CA ALA A 215 -6.73 5.32 8.35
C ALA A 215 -6.18 5.86 7.02
N CYS A 216 -6.93 5.67 5.92
CA CYS A 216 -6.56 6.25 4.63
C CYS A 216 -6.73 7.77 4.57
N ALA A 217 -7.66 8.35 5.32
CA ALA A 217 -7.86 9.80 5.36
C ALA A 217 -6.68 10.51 6.07
N GLN A 218 -6.21 9.95 7.18
CA GLN A 218 -5.07 10.48 7.94
C GLN A 218 -3.75 10.42 7.16
N GLY A 219 -3.56 9.36 6.35
CA GLY A 219 -2.37 9.19 5.50
C GLY A 219 -2.37 9.98 4.18
N ARG A 220 -3.41 10.78 3.89
CA ARG A 220 -3.40 11.64 2.70
C ARG A 220 -2.49 12.83 2.93
N ASN A 221 -1.30 12.80 2.31
CA ASN A 221 -0.57 14.03 2.02
C ASN A 221 -1.46 14.90 1.13
N ALA A 222 -1.97 16.00 1.68
CA ALA A 222 -2.58 17.05 0.88
C ALA A 222 -1.45 17.68 0.06
N TYR A 223 -1.21 17.16 -1.14
CA TYR A 223 -0.48 17.89 -2.16
C TYR A 223 -1.39 19.05 -2.58
N ALA A 224 -1.42 20.11 -1.76
CA ALA A 224 -1.85 21.40 -2.24
C ALA A 224 -0.98 21.69 -3.46
N LYS A 225 -1.61 22.04 -4.59
CA LYS A 225 -0.85 22.61 -5.71
C LYS A 225 -0.18 23.85 -5.12
N TYR A 226 1.12 23.79 -4.89
CA TYR A 226 1.89 24.94 -4.46
C TYR A 226 1.52 26.09 -5.40
N GLY A 227 1.12 27.23 -4.85
CA GLY A 227 0.80 28.40 -5.65
C GLY A 227 1.97 28.72 -6.59
N LEU A 228 1.69 29.44 -7.69
CA LEU A 228 2.76 29.94 -8.55
C LEU A 228 3.79 30.66 -7.69
N GLN A 229 5.05 30.27 -7.82
CA GLN A 229 6.15 30.87 -7.08
C GLN A 229 6.16 32.36 -7.40
N GLN A 230 5.90 33.20 -6.39
CA GLN A 230 5.94 34.64 -6.57
C GLN A 230 7.40 35.04 -6.81
N THR A 231 7.68 35.56 -8.00
CA THR A 231 8.97 36.16 -8.32
C THR A 231 9.09 37.49 -7.61
N LEU A 232 10.20 37.70 -6.90
CA LEU A 232 10.56 39.00 -6.36
C LEU A 232 10.68 40.04 -7.50
N PRO A 233 10.29 41.30 -7.27
CA PRO A 233 10.45 42.35 -8.26
C PRO A 233 11.91 42.48 -8.69
N ILE A 234 12.14 42.75 -9.97
CA ILE A 234 13.49 42.95 -10.53
C ILE A 234 13.98 44.34 -10.08
N PRO A 235 15.16 44.44 -9.44
CA PRO A 235 15.72 45.74 -9.05
C PRO A 235 16.11 46.60 -10.25
N ASN A 236 16.10 47.92 -10.10
CA ASN A 236 16.47 48.86 -11.16
C ASN A 236 17.98 49.13 -11.22
N PHE A 237 18.66 49.05 -10.07
CA PHE A 237 20.07 49.34 -9.93
C PHE A 237 20.87 48.12 -9.44
N ARG A 238 22.16 48.08 -9.82
CA ARG A 238 23.09 47.05 -9.32
C ARG A 238 23.25 47.24 -7.82
N TRP A 239 23.30 46.13 -7.07
CA TRP A 239 23.45 46.11 -5.61
C TRP A 239 22.32 46.77 -4.82
N GLU A 240 21.23 47.16 -5.48
CA GLU A 240 20.03 47.67 -4.81
C GLU A 240 19.39 46.60 -3.92
N VAL A 241 19.35 45.36 -4.40
CA VAL A 241 18.91 44.20 -3.61
C VAL A 241 19.95 43.10 -3.69
N ILE A 242 20.31 42.57 -2.53
CA ILE A 242 21.26 41.47 -2.39
C ILE A 242 20.59 40.24 -1.77
N ASN A 243 21.01 39.06 -2.21
CA ASN A 243 20.66 37.78 -1.58
C ASN A 243 21.87 37.31 -0.78
N VAL A 244 21.67 36.97 0.48
CA VAL A 244 22.70 36.49 1.40
C VAL A 244 22.34 35.09 1.85
N ASP A 245 23.27 34.17 1.72
CA ASP A 245 23.10 32.78 2.16
C ASP A 245 24.39 32.26 2.82
N LEU A 246 24.26 31.36 3.79
CA LEU A 246 25.38 30.81 4.53
C LEU A 246 25.52 29.30 4.30
N ILE A 247 26.60 28.93 3.62
CA ILE A 247 26.96 27.55 3.40
C ILE A 247 27.79 27.06 4.59
N MET A 248 27.23 26.12 5.35
CA MET A 248 27.86 25.50 6.52
C MET A 248 28.18 24.02 6.28
N GLY A 249 28.84 23.38 7.24
CA GLY A 249 29.20 21.96 7.19
C GLY A 249 30.41 21.66 6.30
N LEU A 250 31.20 22.68 5.93
CA LEU A 250 32.37 22.50 5.08
C LEU A 250 33.54 21.92 5.89
N PRO A 251 34.44 21.13 5.25
CA PRO A 251 35.68 20.72 5.88
C PRO A 251 36.52 21.93 6.28
N LYS A 252 37.15 21.87 7.47
CA LYS A 252 38.06 22.93 7.92
C LYS A 252 39.24 23.07 6.98
N GLY A 253 39.40 24.27 6.41
CA GLY A 253 40.57 24.62 5.61
C GLY A 253 41.83 24.80 6.46
N LYS A 254 42.99 24.96 5.80
CA LYS A 254 44.28 25.23 6.47
C LYS A 254 44.24 26.52 7.32
N ASP A 255 43.44 27.48 6.88
CA ASP A 255 43.25 28.77 7.53
C ASP A 255 42.15 28.76 8.61
N GLY A 256 41.59 27.58 8.91
CA GLY A 256 40.66 27.35 10.01
C GLY A 256 39.17 27.56 9.69
N TYR A 257 38.83 28.17 8.56
CA TYR A 257 37.44 28.42 8.12
C TYR A 257 36.70 27.13 7.73
N ASP A 258 35.41 27.07 8.07
CA ASP A 258 34.50 25.93 7.83
C ASP A 258 33.10 26.35 7.33
N ALA A 259 32.94 27.59 6.90
CA ALA A 259 31.73 28.10 6.27
C ALA A 259 32.02 29.18 5.22
N ILE A 260 31.05 29.43 4.34
CA ILE A 260 31.12 30.48 3.31
C ILE A 260 29.85 31.32 3.38
N VAL A 261 30.00 32.64 3.48
CA VAL A 261 28.90 33.58 3.21
C VAL A 261 28.90 33.88 1.73
N THR A 262 27.75 33.69 1.10
CA THR A 262 27.51 34.10 -0.27
C THR A 262 26.68 35.38 -0.29
N VAL A 263 27.08 36.36 -1.10
CA VAL A 263 26.35 37.62 -1.27
C VAL A 263 26.18 37.89 -2.75
N VAL A 264 24.94 37.81 -3.24
CA VAL A 264 24.61 37.85 -4.66
C VAL A 264 23.76 39.06 -4.99
N CYS A 265 24.23 39.90 -5.91
CA CYS A 265 23.43 40.98 -6.47
C CYS A 265 22.23 40.41 -7.24
N GLN A 266 20.99 40.79 -6.86
CA GLN A 266 19.79 40.22 -7.46
C GLN A 266 19.65 40.56 -8.96
N LEU A 267 20.10 41.76 -9.38
CA LEU A 267 20.02 42.21 -10.77
C LEU A 267 21.07 41.55 -11.67
N THR A 268 22.35 41.64 -11.30
CA THR A 268 23.46 41.20 -12.17
C THR A 268 23.88 39.76 -11.95
N LYS A 269 23.44 39.14 -10.84
CA LYS A 269 23.90 37.82 -10.37
C LYS A 269 25.40 37.76 -10.05
N MET A 270 26.09 38.90 -9.94
CA MET A 270 27.46 38.94 -9.43
C MET A 270 27.47 38.48 -7.96
N ALA A 271 28.42 37.63 -7.59
CA ALA A 271 28.50 37.02 -6.26
C ALA A 271 29.85 37.30 -5.58
N HIS A 272 29.80 37.59 -4.28
CA HIS A 272 30.94 37.50 -3.37
C HIS A 272 30.85 36.20 -2.56
N PHE A 273 31.97 35.48 -2.46
CA PHE A 273 32.13 34.30 -1.61
C PHE A 273 33.17 34.62 -0.54
N ILE A 274 32.75 34.63 0.72
CA ILE A 274 33.60 35.08 1.84
C ILE A 274 33.74 33.96 2.84
N LEU A 275 34.99 33.61 3.17
CA LEU A 275 35.31 32.58 4.16
C LEU A 275 34.97 33.06 5.57
N VAL A 276 34.23 32.25 6.31
CA VAL A 276 33.87 32.50 7.72
C VAL A 276 33.92 31.19 8.52
N ASN A 277 33.72 31.27 9.83
CA ASN A 277 33.52 30.10 10.67
C ASN A 277 32.02 29.85 10.88
N GLN A 278 31.60 28.60 11.04
CA GLN A 278 30.22 28.25 11.36
C GLN A 278 29.76 28.86 12.69
N ALA A 279 30.71 29.07 13.61
CA ALA A 279 30.49 29.75 14.88
C ALA A 279 30.39 31.29 14.76
N THR A 280 30.58 31.86 13.57
CA THR A 280 30.46 33.30 13.35
C THR A 280 29.02 33.74 13.63
N GLY A 281 28.85 34.59 14.63
CA GLY A 281 27.56 35.16 15.02
C GLY A 281 27.07 36.27 14.07
N ALA A 282 25.85 36.74 14.32
CA ALA A 282 25.21 37.78 13.51
C ALA A 282 26.04 39.07 13.40
N GLU A 283 26.61 39.52 14.52
CA GLU A 283 27.37 40.77 14.59
C GLU A 283 28.61 40.75 13.70
N GLU A 284 29.38 39.67 13.79
CA GLU A 284 30.57 39.49 12.98
C GLU A 284 30.23 39.29 11.50
N LEU A 285 29.13 38.60 11.18
CA LEU A 285 28.62 38.52 9.81
C LEU A 285 28.27 39.89 9.24
N GLY A 286 27.66 40.77 10.04
CA GLY A 286 27.40 42.16 9.65
C GLY A 286 28.68 42.92 9.34
N ARG A 287 29.71 42.79 10.18
CA ARG A 287 31.03 43.41 9.94
C ARG A 287 31.69 42.89 8.67
N VAL A 288 31.60 41.58 8.42
CA VAL A 288 32.09 40.95 7.19
C VAL A 288 31.37 41.53 5.96
N LEU A 289 30.04 41.66 6.00
CA LEU A 289 29.28 42.25 4.89
C LEU A 289 29.70 43.70 4.62
N VAL A 290 29.91 44.49 5.69
CA VAL A 290 30.37 45.88 5.57
C VAL A 290 31.74 45.94 4.90
N ARG A 291 32.69 45.13 5.38
CA ARG A 291 34.08 45.14 4.95
C ARG A 291 34.26 44.65 3.50
N GLU A 292 33.57 43.57 3.15
CA GLU A 292 33.81 42.86 1.89
C GLU A 292 32.86 43.27 0.76
N VAL A 293 31.65 43.74 1.08
CA VAL A 293 30.63 44.05 0.07
C VAL A 293 30.26 45.52 0.08
N ILE A 294 29.73 46.04 1.20
CA ILE A 294 29.19 47.41 1.25
C ILE A 294 30.26 48.46 0.97
N ARG A 295 31.48 48.25 1.48
CA ARG A 295 32.63 49.12 1.18
C ARG A 295 32.90 49.26 -0.32
N LEU A 296 32.68 48.21 -1.10
CA LEU A 296 33.01 48.16 -2.53
C LEU A 296 31.83 48.55 -3.42
N GLN A 297 30.61 48.18 -3.02
CA GLN A 297 29.43 48.22 -3.87
C GLN A 297 28.38 49.26 -3.43
N GLY A 298 28.53 49.81 -2.23
CA GLY A 298 27.55 50.69 -1.59
C GLY A 298 26.57 49.92 -0.69
N VAL A 299 25.72 50.68 0.01
CA VAL A 299 24.71 50.14 0.92
C VAL A 299 23.50 49.67 0.10
N PRO A 300 23.08 48.40 0.19
CA PRO A 300 21.89 47.91 -0.49
C PRO A 300 20.62 48.53 0.11
N LEU A 301 19.56 48.60 -0.68
CA LEU A 301 18.22 48.96 -0.18
C LEU A 301 17.56 47.78 0.52
N ALA A 302 17.78 46.54 0.04
CA ALA A 302 17.21 45.35 0.67
C ALA A 302 18.19 44.17 0.70
N ILE A 303 18.07 43.36 1.76
CA ILE A 303 18.80 42.11 1.95
C ILE A 303 17.78 40.98 2.05
N ILE A 304 17.92 39.97 1.22
CA ILE A 304 17.09 38.77 1.19
C ILE A 304 17.94 37.61 1.71
N SER A 305 17.47 36.90 2.73
CA SER A 305 18.16 35.75 3.32
C SER A 305 17.15 34.69 3.73
N ASP A 306 17.63 33.53 4.14
CA ASP A 306 16.80 32.49 4.74
C ASP A 306 16.42 32.85 6.20
N ARG A 307 15.80 31.91 6.91
CA ARG A 307 15.39 32.11 8.33
C ARG A 307 16.49 31.74 9.32
N ASP A 308 17.76 31.80 8.92
CA ASP A 308 18.82 31.59 9.89
C ASP A 308 18.78 32.68 10.96
N SER A 309 18.83 32.26 12.23
CA SER A 309 18.80 33.16 13.39
C SER A 309 19.86 34.27 13.34
N ARG A 310 20.96 34.04 12.60
CA ARG A 310 22.01 35.04 12.40
C ARG A 310 21.58 36.18 11.49
N PHE A 311 20.63 35.98 10.57
CA PHE A 311 20.11 37.01 9.67
C PHE A 311 18.83 37.68 10.18
N THR A 312 18.19 37.11 11.21
CA THR A 312 16.98 37.69 11.84
C THR A 312 17.28 38.53 13.09
N SER A 313 18.57 38.78 13.41
CA SER A 313 18.94 39.59 14.58
C SER A 313 18.62 41.09 14.40
N GLU A 314 18.33 41.80 15.49
CA GLU A 314 18.02 43.24 15.47
C GLU A 314 19.13 44.10 14.86
N MET A 315 20.37 43.62 14.86
CA MET A 315 21.50 44.30 14.25
C MET A 315 21.23 44.63 12.78
N TRP A 316 20.63 43.72 11.99
CA TRP A 316 20.39 43.95 10.57
C TRP A 316 19.42 45.10 10.30
N ARG A 317 18.46 45.32 11.21
CA ARG A 317 17.56 46.48 11.17
C ARG A 317 18.31 47.79 11.38
N SER A 318 19.40 47.79 12.17
CA SER A 318 20.22 48.98 12.41
C SER A 318 21.15 49.33 11.24
N MET A 319 21.48 48.35 10.39
CA MET A 319 22.39 48.53 9.23
C MET A 319 21.67 49.07 7.98
N LEU A 320 20.35 48.98 7.92
CA LEU A 320 19.55 49.38 6.76
C LEU A 320 18.70 50.62 7.09
N PRO A 321 18.39 51.47 6.09
CA PRO A 321 17.42 52.56 6.29
C PRO A 321 16.07 52.00 6.78
N PRO A 322 15.37 52.69 7.70
CA PRO A 322 14.13 52.20 8.34
C PRO A 322 13.00 51.78 7.39
N ALA A 323 13.02 52.22 6.14
CA ALA A 323 11.96 52.02 5.16
C ALA A 323 12.02 50.67 4.42
N TYR A 324 13.05 49.83 4.60
CA TYR A 324 13.29 48.72 3.68
C TYR A 324 13.68 47.36 4.29
N TYR A 325 13.61 47.19 5.62
CA TYR A 325 13.69 45.86 6.21
C TYR A 325 12.33 45.17 6.14
N ASN A 326 12.16 44.25 5.19
CA ASN A 326 10.94 43.47 5.05
C ASN A 326 11.16 42.08 5.69
N GLU A 327 10.68 41.90 6.92
CA GLU A 327 10.78 40.63 7.68
C GLU A 327 10.02 39.46 7.08
N ASN A 328 9.30 39.66 5.97
CA ASN A 328 8.39 38.66 5.43
C ASN A 328 8.55 38.50 3.92
N VAL A 329 9.61 37.82 3.48
CA VAL A 329 9.43 36.79 2.43
C VAL A 329 9.10 35.49 3.17
N HIS A 330 7.92 35.45 3.77
CA HIS A 330 7.45 34.38 4.63
C HIS A 330 6.21 33.75 4.01
N SER A 331 6.41 32.86 3.04
CA SER A 331 5.50 31.74 2.69
C SER A 331 5.92 31.03 1.40
N LEU A 332 7.19 30.65 1.28
CA LEU A 332 7.56 29.62 0.31
C LEU A 332 8.29 28.49 1.06
N PRO A 333 7.87 27.21 0.88
CA PRO A 333 8.51 26.07 1.51
C PRO A 333 9.97 25.97 1.04
N PRO A 334 10.84 25.26 1.79
CA PRO A 334 12.27 25.14 1.45
C PRO A 334 12.44 24.53 0.06
N SER A 335 12.75 25.36 -0.93
CA SER A 335 13.17 24.92 -2.26
C SER A 335 14.68 24.66 -2.22
N ASN A 336 15.07 23.54 -1.64
CA ASN A 336 16.39 22.97 -1.87
C ASN A 336 16.40 22.42 -3.29
N GLY A 337 16.85 23.23 -4.25
CA GLY A 337 16.84 22.86 -5.66
C GLY A 337 17.65 23.81 -6.53
N TRP A 338 18.90 24.07 -6.15
CA TRP A 338 19.89 24.74 -7.02
C TRP A 338 21.26 24.06 -6.90
N LEU A 339 21.28 22.77 -7.23
CA LEU A 339 22.47 22.08 -7.75
C LEU A 339 21.96 21.13 -8.84
N GLY A 340 22.05 21.59 -10.08
CA GLY A 340 21.73 20.88 -11.31
C GLY A 340 22.39 21.58 -12.48
#